data_AF-A0A6A4IX47-F1
#
_entry.id   AF-A0A6A4IX47-F1
#
_cell.length_a   1.000
_cell.length_b   1.000
_cell.length_c   1.000
_cell.angle_alpha   90.00
_cell.angle_beta   90.00
_cell.angle_gamma   90.00
#
_symmetry.space_group_name_H-M   'P 1'
#
loop_
_entity.id
_entity.type
_entity.pdbx_description
1 polymer ?
#
loop_
_entity_poly.entity_id
_entity_poly.type
_entity_poly.pdbx_seq_one_letter_code
_entity_poly.pdbx_strand_id
1 'polypeptide(L)'
;MSLGEATGVGSFFNYVLFTNPITTTTTNALVNLAHGLQSSLSTMTPKPQTQIIKMAPEPLWKLASSSGYFVRAAGVSGALAVIMGAYGAHSIIPDKEKDEVAKRTFQTANTYHSMHSLALLGVPLCRYPVISGSLFTLGLFMFCGTCYYSSMTGDNRLRKLTPIGGTCFILGWLAMVL
;
A
#
# COMPACT_ATOMS: atom_id res chain seq x y z
N MET A 1 22.28 -25.37 84.60
CA MET A 1 21.70 -26.73 84.74
C MET A 1 20.36 -26.56 85.42
N SER A 2 19.27 -26.54 84.65
CA SER A 2 17.91 -26.63 85.20
C SER A 2 17.03 -27.29 84.13
N LEU A 3 16.65 -28.52 84.42
CA LEU A 3 15.82 -29.41 83.61
C LEU A 3 14.35 -29.00 83.85
N GLY A 4 13.71 -28.42 82.83
CA GLY A 4 12.27 -28.19 82.82
C GLY A 4 11.57 -29.32 82.08
N GLU A 5 10.80 -30.10 82.82
CA GLU A 5 9.94 -31.19 82.33
C GLU A 5 8.87 -30.65 81.36
N ALA A 6 9.14 -30.67 80.06
CA ALA A 6 8.15 -30.37 79.03
C ALA A 6 7.49 -31.67 78.52
N THR A 7 6.38 -32.03 79.15
CA THR A 7 5.27 -32.87 78.68
C THR A 7 5.52 -33.67 77.38
N GLY A 8 5.86 -34.95 77.52
CA GLY A 8 6.25 -35.84 76.42
C GLY A 8 5.18 -36.04 75.31
N VAL A 9 3.90 -35.82 75.58
CA VAL A 9 2.84 -35.97 74.57
C VAL A 9 2.87 -34.83 73.56
N GLY A 10 2.98 -33.57 74.00
CA GLY A 10 3.05 -32.41 73.10
C GLY A 10 4.33 -32.39 72.25
N SER A 11 5.46 -32.75 72.87
CA SER A 11 6.75 -32.88 72.19
C SER A 11 6.76 -34.04 71.18
N PHE A 12 6.07 -35.15 71.47
CA PHE A 12 5.89 -36.27 70.55
C PHE A 12 5.03 -35.90 69.34
N PHE A 13 3.88 -35.25 69.56
CA PHE A 13 3.04 -34.79 68.44
C PHE A 13 3.76 -33.74 67.59
N ASN A 14 4.53 -32.83 68.18
CA ASN A 14 5.34 -31.87 67.43
C ASN A 14 6.42 -32.58 66.59
N TYR A 15 7.09 -33.58 67.17
CA TYR A 15 8.08 -34.40 66.47
C TYR A 15 7.48 -35.18 65.29
N VAL A 16 6.35 -35.84 65.49
CA VAL A 16 5.67 -36.62 64.42
C VAL A 16 5.13 -35.72 63.32
N LEU A 17 4.53 -34.58 63.69
CA LEU A 17 3.86 -33.69 62.74
C LEU A 17 4.80 -32.74 61.99
N PHE A 18 5.93 -32.35 62.58
CA PHE A 18 6.76 -31.29 62.00
C PHE A 18 8.25 -31.63 61.92
N THR A 19 8.77 -32.48 62.81
CA THR A 19 10.22 -32.73 62.91
C THR A 19 10.65 -34.12 62.43
N ASN A 20 9.72 -34.96 62.01
CA ASN A 20 10.01 -36.28 61.46
C ASN A 20 10.57 -36.16 60.03
N PRO A 21 11.68 -36.83 59.69
CA PRO A 21 12.33 -36.69 58.39
C PRO A 21 11.43 -37.07 57.21
N ILE A 22 10.46 -37.97 57.40
CA ILE A 22 9.48 -38.36 56.39
C ILE A 22 8.48 -37.22 56.18
N THR A 23 8.00 -36.60 57.26
CA THR A 23 7.08 -35.46 57.21
C THR A 23 7.76 -34.24 56.61
N THR A 24 9.00 -33.94 56.99
CA THR A 24 9.75 -32.80 56.42
C THR A 24 10.06 -33.00 54.93
N THR A 25 10.35 -34.23 54.49
CA THR A 25 10.58 -34.53 53.07
C THR A 25 9.29 -34.38 52.25
N THR A 26 8.16 -34.86 52.78
CA THR A 26 6.84 -34.75 52.12
C THR A 26 6.32 -33.31 52.10
N THR A 27 6.50 -32.53 53.17
CA THR A 27 6.13 -31.11 53.19
C THR A 27 6.97 -30.31 52.20
N ASN A 28 8.29 -30.56 52.13
CA ASN A 28 9.16 -29.86 51.19
C ASN A 28 8.84 -30.23 49.74
N ALA A 29 8.52 -31.50 49.45
CA ALA A 29 8.09 -31.94 48.12
C ALA A 29 6.76 -31.27 47.71
N LEU A 30 5.79 -31.18 48.63
CA LEU A 30 4.51 -30.49 48.40
C LEU A 30 4.69 -28.99 48.17
N VAL A 31 5.51 -28.32 48.97
CA VAL A 31 5.80 -26.89 48.82
C VAL A 31 6.50 -26.63 47.48
N ASN A 32 7.45 -27.46 47.08
CA ASN A 32 8.12 -27.35 45.79
C ASN A 32 7.17 -27.62 44.61
N LEU A 33 6.23 -28.56 44.74
CA LEU A 33 5.17 -28.79 43.76
C LEU A 33 4.20 -27.62 43.67
N ALA A 34 3.81 -27.04 44.81
CA ALA A 34 2.93 -25.88 44.85
C ALA A 34 3.59 -24.66 44.19
N HIS A 35 4.88 -24.41 44.47
CA HIS A 35 5.65 -23.37 43.78
C HIS A 35 5.86 -23.68 42.28
N GLY A 36 6.06 -24.94 41.91
CA GLY A 36 6.14 -25.38 40.52
C GLY A 36 4.83 -25.17 39.74
N LEU A 37 3.70 -25.46 40.38
CA LEU A 37 2.37 -25.24 39.81
C LEU A 37 2.05 -23.74 39.73
N GLN A 38 2.36 -22.97 40.77
CA GLN A 38 2.14 -21.52 40.76
C GLN A 38 2.98 -20.81 39.71
N SER A 39 4.24 -21.21 39.54
CA SER A 39 5.10 -20.70 38.47
C SER A 39 4.61 -21.10 37.07
N SER A 40 4.13 -22.34 36.91
CA SER A 40 3.52 -22.83 35.66
C SER A 40 2.19 -22.14 35.32
N LEU A 41 1.38 -21.81 36.34
CA LEU A 41 0.12 -21.08 36.17
C LEU A 41 0.39 -19.60 35.86
N SER A 42 1.43 -19.00 36.46
CA SER A 42 1.82 -17.60 36.21
C SER A 42 2.51 -17.37 34.86
N THR A 43 3.04 -18.44 34.24
CA THR A 43 3.60 -18.42 32.88
C THR A 43 2.54 -18.65 31.79
N MET A 44 1.30 -18.98 32.17
CA MET A 44 0.13 -18.82 31.30
C MET A 44 -0.24 -17.33 31.19
N THR A 45 0.66 -16.57 30.57
CA THR A 45 0.37 -15.21 30.14
C THR A 45 -0.86 -15.23 29.22
N PRO A 46 -1.88 -14.38 29.45
CA PRO A 46 -2.98 -14.27 28.52
C PRO A 46 -2.40 -13.85 27.17
N LYS A 47 -2.74 -14.60 26.12
CA LYS A 47 -2.37 -14.30 24.72
C LYS A 47 -2.54 -12.80 24.49
N PRO A 48 -1.50 -12.06 24.07
CA PRO A 48 -1.60 -10.62 23.89
C PRO A 48 -2.81 -10.33 23.00
N GLN A 49 -3.80 -9.63 23.55
CA GLN A 49 -4.99 -9.26 22.81
C GLN A 49 -4.52 -8.44 21.61
N THR A 50 -4.67 -9.01 20.42
CA THR A 50 -4.40 -8.32 19.17
C THR A 50 -5.40 -7.16 19.11
N GLN A 51 -4.96 -5.96 19.50
CA GLN A 51 -5.71 -4.76 19.19
C GLN A 51 -5.69 -4.67 17.66
N ILE A 52 -6.83 -4.97 17.04
CA ILE A 52 -7.11 -4.55 15.68
C ILE A 52 -7.15 -3.02 15.76
N ILE A 53 -5.98 -2.38 15.66
CA ILE A 53 -5.95 -0.96 15.35
C ILE A 53 -6.56 -0.88 13.96
N LYS A 54 -7.86 -0.59 13.91
CA LYS A 54 -8.50 -0.10 12.70
C LYS A 54 -7.77 1.21 12.41
N MET A 55 -6.72 1.15 11.60
CA MET A 55 -6.11 2.35 11.04
C MET A 55 -7.27 3.11 10.42
N ALA A 56 -7.54 4.32 10.92
CA ALA A 56 -8.44 5.23 10.24
C ALA A 56 -7.96 5.32 8.78
N PRO A 57 -8.86 5.34 7.78
CA PRO A 57 -8.44 5.45 6.39
C PRO A 57 -7.52 6.65 6.25
N GLU A 58 -6.27 6.39 5.83
CA GLU A 58 -5.29 7.46 5.61
C GLU A 58 -5.90 8.47 4.62
N PRO A 59 -5.85 9.78 4.92
CA PRO A 59 -6.58 10.74 4.11
C PRO A 59 -5.95 10.84 2.72
N LEU A 60 -6.78 11.03 1.68
CA LEU A 60 -6.37 10.94 0.26
C LEU A 60 -5.17 11.85 -0.09
N TRP A 61 -5.06 13.02 0.54
CA TRP A 61 -3.95 13.94 0.32
C TRP A 61 -2.60 13.40 0.80
N LYS A 62 -2.59 12.50 1.81
CA LYS A 62 -1.37 11.87 2.32
C LYS A 62 -0.91 10.73 1.40
N LEU A 63 -1.86 9.96 0.84
CA LEU A 63 -1.60 8.99 -0.24
C LEU A 63 -1.11 9.69 -1.51
N ALA A 64 -1.75 10.80 -1.88
CA ALA A 64 -1.29 11.65 -2.97
C ALA A 64 0.11 12.22 -2.72
N SER A 65 0.49 12.50 -1.47
CA SER A 65 1.84 12.98 -1.14
C SER A 65 2.91 11.90 -1.26
N SER A 66 2.60 10.63 -0.94
CA SER A 66 3.58 9.53 -1.06
C SER A 66 3.90 9.18 -2.52
N SER A 67 2.91 9.38 -3.42
CA SER A 67 3.03 9.22 -4.87
C SER A 67 2.99 10.58 -5.61
N GLY A 68 3.49 11.64 -4.97
CA GLY A 68 3.31 13.02 -5.44
C GLY A 68 3.85 13.31 -6.85
N TYR A 69 4.81 12.51 -7.32
CA TYR A 69 5.37 12.64 -8.67
C TYR A 69 4.32 12.40 -9.76
N PHE A 70 3.46 11.38 -9.61
CA PHE A 70 2.43 11.05 -10.60
C PHE A 70 1.31 12.08 -10.64
N VAL A 71 0.91 12.60 -9.48
CA VAL A 71 -0.08 13.69 -9.39
C VAL A 71 0.44 14.96 -10.05
N ARG A 72 1.72 15.30 -9.84
CA ARG A 72 2.36 16.43 -10.53
C ARG A 72 2.43 16.21 -12.04
N ALA A 73 2.82 15.01 -12.48
CA ALA A 73 2.84 14.66 -13.89
C ALA A 73 1.43 14.77 -14.51
N ALA A 74 0.39 14.32 -13.81
CA ALA A 74 -1.01 14.43 -14.23
C ALA A 74 -1.48 15.88 -14.34
N GLY A 75 -1.06 16.73 -13.41
CA GLY A 75 -1.33 18.17 -13.46
C GLY A 75 -0.68 18.84 -14.67
N VAL A 76 0.61 18.54 -14.93
CA VAL A 76 1.33 19.09 -16.09
C VAL A 76 0.72 18.57 -17.40
N SER A 77 0.45 17.27 -17.49
CA SER A 77 -0.14 16.68 -18.69
C SER A 77 -1.57 17.19 -18.93
N GLY A 78 -2.38 17.32 -17.88
CA GLY A 78 -3.71 17.92 -17.98
C GLY A 78 -3.66 19.37 -18.47
N ALA A 79 -2.72 20.18 -17.97
CA ALA A 79 -2.53 21.55 -18.45
C ALA A 79 -2.14 21.56 -19.94
N LEU A 80 -1.23 20.68 -20.37
CA LEU A 80 -0.87 20.55 -21.79
C LEU A 80 -2.06 20.10 -22.64
N ALA A 81 -2.89 19.17 -22.17
CA ALA A 81 -4.10 18.74 -22.88
C ALA A 81 -5.09 19.90 -23.07
N VAL A 82 -5.25 20.77 -22.07
CA VAL A 82 -6.10 21.97 -22.19
C VAL A 82 -5.52 22.97 -23.18
N ILE A 83 -4.21 23.24 -23.13
CA ILE A 83 -3.53 24.14 -24.08
C ILE A 83 -3.69 23.62 -25.51
N MET A 84 -3.42 22.33 -25.73
CA MET A 84 -3.55 21.70 -27.03
C MET A 84 -5.02 21.66 -27.49
N GLY A 85 -5.96 21.43 -26.58
CA GLY A 85 -7.39 21.48 -26.90
C GLY A 85 -7.85 22.87 -27.35
N ALA A 86 -7.43 23.92 -26.62
CA ALA A 86 -7.71 25.30 -27.01
C ALA A 86 -7.05 25.65 -28.35
N TYR A 87 -5.82 25.20 -28.57
CA TYR A 87 -5.14 25.34 -29.85
C TYR A 87 -5.92 24.64 -30.97
N GLY A 88 -6.36 23.39 -30.80
CA GLY A 88 -7.12 22.68 -31.83
C GLY A 88 -8.50 23.27 -32.13
N ALA A 89 -9.13 23.92 -31.15
CA ALA A 89 -10.44 24.57 -31.33
C ALA A 89 -10.34 25.92 -32.05
N HIS A 90 -9.23 26.64 -31.89
CA HIS A 90 -9.03 27.97 -32.47
C HIS A 90 -8.08 27.99 -33.67
N SER A 91 -7.21 26.98 -33.81
CA SER A 91 -6.31 26.84 -34.94
C SER A 91 -7.10 26.31 -36.13
N ILE A 92 -7.30 27.18 -37.10
CA ILE A 92 -7.93 26.91 -38.38
C ILE A 92 -6.90 26.14 -39.20
N ILE A 93 -6.85 24.82 -39.03
CA ILE A 93 -6.18 23.96 -40.03
C ILE A 93 -6.93 24.24 -41.34
N PRO A 94 -6.27 24.74 -42.41
CA PRO A 94 -6.95 25.24 -43.61
C PRO A 94 -7.85 24.17 -44.24
N ASP A 95 -8.92 24.58 -44.94
CA ASP A 95 -9.90 23.63 -45.51
C ASP A 95 -9.35 22.90 -46.75
N LYS A 96 -8.46 21.93 -46.55
CA LYS A 96 -8.07 20.92 -47.55
C LYS A 96 -8.43 19.53 -47.06
N GLU A 97 -8.66 18.59 -47.97
CA GLU A 97 -9.01 17.20 -47.60
C GLU A 97 -7.94 16.52 -46.70
N LYS A 98 -6.66 16.88 -46.87
CA LYS A 98 -5.55 16.43 -46.00
C LYS A 98 -5.64 17.01 -44.59
N ASP A 99 -6.23 18.19 -44.45
CA ASP A 99 -6.38 18.91 -43.21
C ASP A 99 -7.56 18.36 -42.37
N GLU A 100 -8.59 17.81 -43.01
CA GLU A 100 -9.67 17.09 -42.31
C GLU A 100 -9.17 15.85 -41.56
N VAL A 101 -8.31 15.05 -42.19
CA VAL A 101 -7.68 13.88 -41.54
C VAL A 101 -6.75 14.32 -40.41
N ALA A 102 -5.98 15.40 -40.61
CA ALA A 102 -5.12 15.97 -39.59
C ALA A 102 -5.92 16.49 -38.38
N LYS A 103 -7.03 17.20 -38.63
CA LYS A 103 -7.94 17.73 -37.61
C LYS A 103 -8.58 16.61 -36.78
N ARG A 104 -9.08 15.55 -37.42
CA ARG A 104 -9.60 14.36 -36.72
C ARG A 104 -8.53 13.67 -35.89
N THR A 105 -7.31 13.56 -36.42
CA THR A 105 -6.17 12.97 -35.70
C THR A 105 -5.79 13.81 -34.48
N PHE A 106 -5.74 15.14 -34.63
CA PHE A 106 -5.48 16.08 -33.54
C PHE A 106 -6.55 15.98 -32.44
N GLN A 107 -7.83 15.96 -32.82
CA GLN A 107 -8.94 15.86 -31.86
C GLN A 107 -8.97 14.51 -31.13
N THR A 108 -8.60 13.44 -31.83
CA THR A 108 -8.42 12.11 -31.23
C THR A 108 -7.26 12.13 -30.23
N ALA A 109 -6.10 12.67 -30.63
CA ALA A 109 -4.94 12.82 -29.74
C ALA A 109 -5.30 13.60 -28.49
N ASN A 110 -6.05 14.70 -28.63
CA ASN A 110 -6.47 15.53 -27.51
C ASN A 110 -7.42 14.79 -26.57
N THR A 111 -8.42 14.09 -27.11
CA THR A 111 -9.33 13.26 -26.31
C THR A 111 -8.55 12.23 -25.49
N TYR A 112 -7.59 11.53 -26.11
CA TYR A 112 -6.76 10.55 -25.41
C TYR A 112 -5.83 11.21 -24.37
N HIS A 113 -5.24 12.37 -24.68
CA HIS A 113 -4.38 13.11 -23.76
C HIS A 113 -5.14 13.52 -22.49
N SER A 114 -6.35 14.08 -22.63
CA SER A 114 -7.22 14.45 -21.52
C SER A 114 -7.59 13.25 -20.65
N MET A 115 -8.08 12.18 -21.29
CA MET A 115 -8.56 10.98 -20.59
C MET A 115 -7.43 10.28 -19.81
N HIS A 116 -6.24 10.15 -20.41
CA HIS A 116 -5.11 9.50 -19.74
C HIS A 116 -4.41 10.40 -18.73
N SER A 117 -4.55 11.73 -18.83
CA SER A 117 -4.12 12.64 -17.75
C SER A 117 -4.99 12.48 -16.51
N LEU A 118 -6.30 12.32 -16.68
CA LEU A 118 -7.22 12.01 -15.57
C LEU A 118 -6.93 10.62 -15.00
N ALA A 119 -6.63 9.62 -15.84
CA ALA A 119 -6.21 8.31 -15.38
C ALA A 119 -4.90 8.39 -14.54
N LEU A 120 -3.94 9.21 -14.98
CA LEU A 120 -2.68 9.43 -14.27
C LEU A 120 -2.88 10.06 -12.88
N LEU A 121 -3.92 10.90 -12.73
CA LEU A 121 -4.32 11.46 -11.43
C LEU A 121 -4.81 10.37 -10.45
N GLY A 122 -5.42 9.30 -10.97
CA GLY A 122 -5.91 8.15 -10.20
C GLY A 122 -4.84 7.11 -9.84
N VAL A 123 -3.66 7.16 -10.46
CA VAL A 123 -2.56 6.19 -10.25
C VAL A 123 -2.14 5.99 -8.78
N PRO A 124 -2.08 7.03 -7.91
CA PRO A 124 -1.76 6.86 -6.49
C PRO A 124 -2.68 5.90 -5.72
N LEU A 125 -3.86 5.58 -6.27
CA LEU A 125 -4.84 4.69 -5.65
C LEU A 125 -4.60 3.21 -6.01
N CYS A 126 -3.72 2.92 -6.98
CA CYS A 126 -3.45 1.57 -7.46
C CYS A 126 -2.47 0.82 -6.54
N ARG A 127 -2.49 -0.53 -6.62
CA ARG A 127 -1.53 -1.37 -5.89
C ARG A 127 -0.09 -1.17 -6.36
N TYR A 128 0.09 -0.92 -7.67
CA TYR A 128 1.38 -0.75 -8.35
C TYR A 128 1.45 0.59 -9.11
N PRO A 129 1.53 1.73 -8.40
CA PRO A 129 1.45 3.06 -9.00
C PRO A 129 2.60 3.34 -9.98
N VAL A 130 3.80 2.81 -9.72
CA VAL A 130 4.97 3.03 -10.57
C VAL A 130 4.81 2.41 -11.96
N ILE A 131 4.24 1.20 -12.02
CA ILE A 131 4.06 0.47 -13.29
C ILE A 131 2.96 1.15 -14.10
N SER A 132 1.80 1.38 -13.50
CA SER A 132 0.67 2.02 -14.20
C SER A 132 1.00 3.46 -14.63
N GLY A 133 1.61 4.25 -13.74
CA GLY A 133 2.00 5.63 -14.02
C GLY A 133 3.07 5.76 -15.10
N SER A 134 4.08 4.88 -15.12
CA SER A 134 5.10 4.89 -16.17
C SER A 134 4.52 4.51 -17.54
N LEU A 135 3.63 3.51 -17.60
CA LEU A 135 2.95 3.09 -18.82
C LEU A 135 2.04 4.18 -19.39
N PHE A 136 1.26 4.87 -18.53
CA PHE A 136 0.45 6.01 -18.96
C PHE A 136 1.31 7.17 -19.46
N THR A 137 2.38 7.51 -18.75
CA THR A 137 3.28 8.61 -19.14
C THR A 137 3.95 8.32 -20.48
N LEU A 138 4.45 7.10 -20.68
CA LEU A 138 5.07 6.67 -21.93
C LEU A 138 4.06 6.64 -23.09
N GLY A 139 2.85 6.10 -22.84
CA GLY A 139 1.75 6.12 -23.80
C GLY A 139 1.37 7.54 -24.21
N LEU A 140 1.34 8.48 -23.26
CA LEU A 140 1.03 9.89 -23.54
C LEU A 140 2.01 10.50 -24.53
N PHE A 141 3.31 10.29 -24.29
CA PHE A 141 4.36 10.83 -25.15
C PHE A 141 4.38 10.17 -26.53
N MET A 142 4.31 8.84 -26.57
CA MET A 142 4.42 8.08 -27.82
C MET A 142 3.14 8.12 -28.67
N PHE A 143 1.95 8.10 -28.08
CA PHE A 143 0.68 8.17 -28.81
C PHE A 143 0.28 9.62 -29.07
N CYS A 144 0.06 10.42 -28.02
CA CYS A 144 -0.48 11.77 -28.19
C CYS A 144 0.56 12.69 -28.85
N GLY A 145 1.83 12.61 -28.43
CA GLY A 145 2.91 13.42 -29.00
C GLY A 145 3.11 13.16 -30.50
N THR A 146 3.08 11.90 -30.94
CA THR A 146 3.26 11.57 -32.37
C THR A 146 2.06 11.97 -33.22
N CYS A 147 0.84 11.83 -32.68
CA CYS A 147 -0.37 12.27 -33.36
C CYS A 147 -0.41 13.81 -33.50
N TYR A 148 -0.05 14.56 -32.45
CA TYR A 148 0.05 16.02 -32.55
C TYR A 148 1.09 16.44 -33.58
N TYR A 149 2.30 15.85 -33.54
CA TYR A 149 3.34 16.12 -34.52
C TYR A 149 2.87 15.85 -35.95
N SER A 150 2.28 14.68 -36.20
CA SER A 150 1.79 14.30 -37.53
C SER A 150 0.68 15.22 -38.02
N SER A 151 -0.22 15.68 -37.13
CA SER A 151 -1.29 16.60 -37.49
C SER A 151 -0.82 18.03 -37.76
N MET A 152 0.26 18.50 -37.14
CA MET A 152 0.78 19.86 -37.33
C MET A 152 1.77 19.95 -38.50
N THR A 153 2.63 18.95 -38.66
CA THR A 153 3.70 18.94 -39.68
C THR A 153 3.28 18.22 -40.96
N GLY A 154 2.25 17.36 -40.91
CA GLY A 154 1.86 16.49 -42.03
C GLY A 154 2.83 15.34 -42.30
N ASP A 155 3.93 15.23 -41.54
CA ASP A 155 4.91 14.15 -41.65
C ASP A 155 4.44 12.92 -40.86
N ASN A 156 4.33 11.80 -41.57
CA ASN A 156 3.81 10.53 -41.06
C ASN A 156 4.92 9.57 -40.58
N ARG A 157 6.20 9.95 -40.63
CA ARG A 157 7.32 9.08 -40.19
C ARG A 157 7.16 8.52 -38.79
N LEU A 158 6.67 9.35 -37.86
CA LEU A 158 6.55 8.98 -36.45
C LEU A 158 5.31 8.14 -36.13
N ARG A 159 4.39 7.92 -37.09
CA ARG A 159 3.17 7.12 -36.87
C ARG A 159 3.42 5.65 -36.54
N LYS A 160 4.62 5.13 -36.83
CA LYS A 160 5.01 3.77 -36.42
C LYS A 160 5.11 3.62 -34.88
N LEU A 161 5.29 4.72 -34.16
CA LEU A 161 5.36 4.72 -32.70
C LEU A 161 3.96 4.78 -32.04
N THR A 162 2.96 5.30 -32.75
CA THR A 162 1.57 5.38 -32.27
C THR A 162 1.00 4.05 -31.78
N PRO A 163 1.11 2.90 -32.49
CA PRO A 163 0.61 1.62 -31.98
C PRO A 163 1.33 1.17 -30.70
N ILE A 164 2.62 1.48 -30.55
CA ILE A 164 3.38 1.16 -29.32
C ILE A 164 2.81 1.97 -28.14
N GLY A 165 2.56 3.26 -28.35
CA GLY A 165 1.91 4.10 -27.33
C GLY A 165 0.51 3.63 -26.95
N GLY A 166 -0.28 3.15 -27.91
CA GLY A 166 -1.59 2.54 -27.66
C GLY A 166 -1.49 1.28 -26.79
N THR A 167 -0.51 0.42 -27.07
CA THR A 167 -0.24 -0.76 -26.23
C THR A 167 0.16 -0.36 -24.80
N CYS A 168 0.98 0.69 -24.64
CA CYS A 168 1.32 1.22 -23.32
C CYS A 168 0.08 1.69 -22.55
N PHE A 169 -0.88 2.35 -23.19
CA PHE A 169 -2.14 2.72 -22.53
C PHE A 169 -2.95 1.51 -22.09
N ILE A 170 -3.09 0.49 -22.95
CA ILE A 170 -3.80 -0.75 -22.59
C ILE A 170 -3.15 -1.41 -21.38
N LEU A 171 -1.83 -1.57 -21.40
CA LEU A 171 -1.08 -2.15 -20.27
C LEU A 171 -1.19 -1.28 -19.02
N GLY A 172 -1.21 0.05 -19.15
CA GLY A 172 -1.37 0.98 -18.04
C GLY A 172 -2.70 0.81 -17.31
N TRP A 173 -3.79 0.65 -18.06
CA TRP A 173 -5.12 0.34 -17.54
C TRP A 173 -5.18 -1.05 -16.90
N LEU A 174 -4.60 -2.07 -17.55
CA LEU A 174 -4.53 -3.42 -16.98
C LEU A 174 -3.71 -3.44 -15.67
N ALA A 175 -2.64 -2.65 -15.59
CA ALA A 175 -1.84 -2.52 -14.38
C ALA A 175 -2.59 -1.83 -13.22
N MET A 176 -3.66 -1.06 -13.47
CA MET A 176 -4.52 -0.53 -12.41
C MET A 176 -5.43 -1.60 -11.79
N VAL A 177 -5.70 -2.69 -12.50
CA VAL A 177 -6.56 -3.78 -12.04
C VAL A 177 -5.85 -4.67 -10.99
N LEU A 178 -4.52 -4.71 -11.03
CA LEU A 178 -3.65 -5.46 -10.11
C LEU A 178 -3.47 -4.71 -8.78
#